data_AF-A0A2G9N3F0-F1
#
_entry.id   AF-A0A2G9N3F0-F1
#
_cell.length_a   1.000
_cell.length_b   1.000
_cell.length_c   1.000
_cell.angle_alpha   90.00
_cell.angle_beta   90.00
_cell.angle_gamma   90.00
#
_symmetry.space_group_name_H-M   'P 1'
#
loop_
_entity.id
_entity.type
_entity.pdbx_description
1 polymer ?
#
loop_
_entity_poly.entity_id
_entity_poly.type
_entity_poly.pdbx_seq_one_letter_code
_entity_poly.pdbx_strand_id
1 'polypeptide(L)' 'MVKFLSILCLILILFFSGCFSKPTGTLAQCEVLATEQRDLCYFDSGVQENKLSYCTQISGDVLRNNCINSVS' A
#
# COMPACT_ATOMS: atom_id res chain seq x y z
N MET A 1 33.90 21.01 -16.46
CA MET A 1 33.47 20.63 -15.10
C MET A 1 31.99 20.91 -14.80
N VAL A 2 31.28 21.78 -15.52
CA VAL A 2 29.88 22.17 -15.19
C VAL A 2 28.79 21.17 -15.65
N LYS A 3 29.03 20.40 -16.73
CA LYS A 3 28.03 19.46 -17.28
C LYS A 3 27.76 18.26 -16.37
N PHE A 4 28.76 17.80 -15.62
CA PHE A 4 28.60 16.68 -14.68
C PHE A 4 27.71 17.03 -13.47
N LEU A 5 27.80 18.28 -12.99
CA LEU A 5 26.98 18.76 -11.88
C LEU A 5 25.48 18.83 -12.25
N SER A 6 25.18 19.14 -13.52
CA SER A 6 23.81 19.20 -14.02
C SER A 6 23.18 17.81 -14.20
N ILE A 7 23.97 16.82 -14.62
CA ILE A 7 23.51 15.44 -14.80
C ILE A 7 23.26 14.77 -13.44
N LEU A 8 24.12 15.03 -12.45
CA LEU A 8 23.97 14.52 -11.08
C LEU A 8 22.67 15.01 -10.43
N CYS A 9 22.29 16.27 -10.67
CA CYS A 9 21.08 16.86 -10.12
C CYS A 9 19.81 16.21 -10.69
N LEU A 10 19.78 15.92 -12.00
CA LEU A 10 18.65 15.23 -12.66
C LEU A 10 18.46 13.80 -12.13
N ILE A 11 19.57 13.07 -11.89
CA ILE A 11 19.52 11.72 -11.34
C ILE A 11 18.99 11.73 -9.91
N LEU A 12 19.43 12.68 -9.08
CA LEU A 12 18.92 12.83 -7.71
C LEU A 12 17.42 13.17 -7.70
N ILE A 13 16.96 14.06 -8.58
CA ILE A 13 15.54 14.40 -8.71
C ILE A 13 14.70 13.18 -9.10
N LEU A 14 15.19 12.32 -10.00
CA LEU A 14 14.52 11.07 -10.38
C LEU A 14 14.49 10.03 -9.24
N PHE A 15 15.52 10.00 -8.37
CA PHE A 15 15.52 9.16 -7.17
C PHE A 15 14.55 9.67 -6.09
N PHE A 16 14.39 10.99 -5.92
CA PHE A 16 13.45 11.58 -4.95
C PHE A 16 12.02 11.70 -5.46
N SER A 17 11.78 11.57 -6.76
CA SER A 17 10.43 11.52 -7.35
C SER A 17 9.90 10.10 -7.50
N GLY A 18 10.51 9.14 -6.81
CA GLY A 18 9.84 7.90 -6.46
C GLY A 18 8.57 8.21 -5.68
N CYS A 19 7.47 8.42 -6.39
CA CYS A 19 6.14 8.22 -5.86
C CYS A 19 6.18 6.83 -5.22
N PHE A 20 6.27 6.79 -3.89
CA PHE A 20 5.81 5.65 -3.11
C PHE A 20 4.30 5.59 -3.32
N SER A 21 3.88 5.25 -4.54
CA SER A 21 2.59 4.67 -4.78
C SER A 21 2.62 3.42 -3.91
N LYS A 22 2.03 3.52 -2.72
CA LYS A 22 1.75 2.38 -1.84
C LYS A 22 1.20 1.33 -2.81
N PRO A 23 1.93 0.22 -3.06
CA PRO A 23 1.51 -0.72 -4.09
C PRO A 23 0.07 -1.06 -3.74
N THR A 24 -0.86 -0.74 -4.64
CA THR A 24 -2.25 -1.17 -4.54
C THR A 24 -2.15 -2.69 -4.51
N GLY A 25 -2.17 -3.21 -3.29
CA GLY A 25 -1.80 -4.58 -3.02
C GLY A 25 -2.88 -5.43 -3.63
N THR A 26 -2.62 -6.00 -4.80
CA THR A 26 -3.44 -7.10 -5.29
C THR A 26 -3.53 -8.14 -4.17
N LEU A 27 -4.68 -8.79 -4.00
CA LEU A 27 -4.94 -9.74 -2.90
C LEU A 27 -3.74 -10.67 -2.61
N ALA A 28 -3.05 -11.13 -3.66
CA ALA A 28 -1.88 -12.00 -3.61
C ALA A 28 -0.68 -11.43 -2.81
N GLN A 29 -0.52 -10.11 -2.71
CA GLN A 29 0.59 -9.51 -1.94
C GLN A 29 0.35 -9.58 -0.43
N CYS A 30 -0.91 -9.50 0.00
CA CYS A 30 -1.22 -9.63 1.43
C CYS A 30 -1.12 -11.10 1.89
N GLU A 31 -1.41 -12.06 1.01
CA GLU A 31 -1.43 -13.49 1.34
C GLU A 31 -0.09 -14.05 1.84
N VAL A 32 1.04 -13.47 1.39
CA VAL A 32 2.38 -13.93 1.77
C VAL A 32 2.88 -13.36 3.11
N LEU A 33 2.13 -12.45 3.73
CA LEU A 33 2.49 -11.82 5.00
C LEU A 33 2.06 -12.66 6.21
N ALA A 34 2.72 -12.44 7.34
CA ALA A 34 2.28 -13.00 8.61
C ALA A 34 0.88 -12.47 8.98
N THR A 35 0.09 -13.26 9.72
CA THR A 35 -1.34 -13.01 9.98
C THR A 35 -1.69 -11.57 10.33
N GLU A 36 -1.00 -10.96 11.31
CA GLU A 36 -1.29 -9.59 11.73
C GLU A 36 -0.99 -8.56 10.63
N GLN A 37 0.14 -8.73 9.93
CA GLN A 37 0.55 -7.86 8.83
C GLN A 37 -0.36 -8.02 7.61
N ARG A 38 -0.81 -9.26 7.35
CA ARG A 38 -1.77 -9.58 6.30
C ARG A 38 -3.11 -8.91 6.55
N ASP A 39 -3.63 -9.02 7.77
CA ASP A 39 -4.90 -8.40 8.16
C ASP A 39 -4.85 -6.87 8.01
N LEU A 40 -3.74 -6.23 8.41
CA LEU A 40 -3.53 -4.79 8.19
C LEU A 40 -3.39 -4.44 6.70
N CYS A 41 -2.71 -5.28 5.91
CA CYS A 41 -2.60 -5.12 4.46
C CYS A 41 -3.98 -5.13 3.79
N TYR A 42 -4.83 -6.10 4.15
CA TYR A 42 -6.20 -6.16 3.64
C TYR A 42 -7.05 -4.98 4.09
N PHE A 43 -6.87 -4.49 5.34
CA PHE A 43 -7.55 -3.29 5.81
C PHE A 43 -7.19 -2.07 4.95
N ASP A 44 -5.90 -1.79 4.79
CA ASP A 44 -5.40 -0.64 4.04
C ASP A 44 -5.86 -0.70 2.57
N SER A 45 -5.73 -1.86 1.92
CA SER A 45 -6.18 -2.04 0.53
C SER A 45 -7.70 -1.89 0.41
N GLY A 46 -8.47 -2.43 1.37
CA GLY A 46 -9.93 -2.32 1.39
C GLY A 46 -10.40 -0.87 1.45
N VAL A 47 -9.82 -0.07 2.35
CA VAL A 47 -10.12 1.36 2.50
C VAL A 47 -9.66 2.16 1.29
N GLN A 48 -8.44 1.91 0.80
CA GLN A 48 -7.87 2.65 -0.32
C GLN A 48 -8.62 2.40 -1.63
N GLU A 49 -8.99 1.15 -1.91
CA GLU A 49 -9.70 0.78 -3.13
C GLU A 49 -11.21 0.85 -2.99
N ASN A 50 -11.72 1.15 -1.79
CA ASN A 50 -13.14 1.13 -1.44
C ASN A 50 -13.81 -0.21 -1.79
N LYS A 51 -13.20 -1.33 -1.38
CA LYS A 51 -13.62 -2.70 -1.75
C LYS A 51 -13.79 -3.60 -0.53
N LEU A 52 -15.04 -3.96 -0.25
CA LEU A 52 -15.42 -4.85 0.86
C LEU A 52 -14.79 -6.25 0.79
N SER A 53 -14.47 -6.75 -0.41
CA SER A 53 -13.87 -8.08 -0.59
C SER A 53 -12.49 -8.24 0.07
N TYR A 54 -11.78 -7.13 0.31
CA TYR A 54 -10.53 -7.16 1.07
C TYR A 54 -10.83 -7.28 2.57
N CYS A 55 -11.81 -6.54 3.09
CA CYS A 55 -12.20 -6.61 4.49
C CYS A 55 -12.62 -8.03 4.90
N THR A 56 -13.27 -8.80 4.01
CA THR A 56 -13.66 -10.19 4.30
C THR A 56 -12.49 -11.16 4.49
N GLN A 57 -11.29 -10.81 4.05
CA GLN A 57 -10.08 -11.62 4.25
C GLN A 57 -9.42 -11.38 5.62
N ILE A 58 -9.85 -10.35 6.36
CA ILE A 58 -9.32 -10.00 7.67
C ILE A 58 -9.81 -11.00 8.70
N SER A 59 -8.86 -11.67 9.35
CA SER A 59 -9.11 -12.72 10.34
C SER A 59 -9.72 -12.13 11.63
N GLY A 60 -9.20 -10.99 12.09
CA GLY A 60 -9.68 -10.33 13.31
C GLY A 60 -11.02 -9.60 13.15
N ASP A 61 -12.03 -10.02 13.92
CA ASP A 61 -13.41 -9.49 13.82
C ASP A 61 -13.51 -7.97 14.02
N VAL A 62 -12.81 -7.43 15.01
CA VAL A 62 -12.82 -5.98 15.30
C VAL A 62 -12.25 -5.20 14.12
N LEU A 63 -11.09 -5.63 13.61
CA LEU A 63 -10.44 -4.95 12.49
C LEU A 63 -11.24 -5.10 11.19
N ARG A 64 -11.84 -6.28 10.95
CA ARG A 64 -12.74 -6.52 9.82
C ARG A 64 -13.96 -5.61 9.84
N ASN A 65 -14.64 -5.52 10.98
CA ASN A 65 -15.83 -4.68 11.11
C ASN A 65 -15.47 -3.20 10.93
N ASN A 66 -14.32 -2.76 11.46
CA ASN A 66 -13.82 -1.41 11.22
C ASN A 66 -13.53 -1.14 9.74
N CYS A 67 -12.95 -2.12 9.02
CA CYS A 67 -12.71 -2.03 7.58
C CYS A 67 -14.02 -1.87 6.83
N ILE A 68 -15.00 -2.73 7.11
CA ILE A 68 -16.33 -2.70 6.49
C ILE A 68 -16.98 -1.32 6.68
N ASN A 69 -17.00 -0.83 7.92
CA ASN A 69 -17.57 0.48 8.25
C ASN A 69 -16.86 1.66 7.59
N SER A 70 -15.58 1.51 7.23
CA SER A 70 -14.81 2.56 6.56
C SER A 70 -15.03 2.58 5.05
N VAL A 71 -15.52 1.46 4.49
CA VAL A 71 -15.77 1.25 3.05
C VAL A 71 -17.25 1.42 2.68
N SER A 72 -18.17 1.22 3.63
CA SER A 72 -19.64 1.28 3.43
C SER A 72 -20.24 2.66 3.62
#